data_AF-A0A2A5VLE9-F1
#
_entry.id   AF-A0A2A5VLE9-F1
#
_cell.length_a   1.000
_cell.length_b   1.000
_cell.length_c   1.000
_cell.angle_alpha   90.00
_cell.angle_beta   90.00
_cell.angle_gamma   90.00
#
_symmetry.space_group_name_H-M   'P 1'
#
loop_
_entity.id
_entity.type
_entity.pdbx_description
1 polymer ?
#
loop_
_entity_poly.entity_id
_entity_poly.type
_entity_poly.pdbx_seq_one_letter_code
_entity_poly.pdbx_strand_id
1 'polypeptide(L)'
;MGVNRISEEVSAEEIQSIARELQILRNQIQTISSQSSEYGITVEALSKQDPERPVFRSLGNILLEVSDRDSLESELKEAKEALNEHLGRLVEREESIRKKYEEMAESFERA
;
A
#
# COMPACT_ATOMS: atom_id res chain seq x y z
N MET A 1 2.66 -33.75 -38.27
CA MET A 1 2.33 -32.39 -37.79
C MET A 1 1.09 -32.51 -36.92
N GLY A 2 1.25 -32.61 -35.61
CA GLY A 2 0.13 -32.63 -34.66
C GLY A 2 0.03 -31.23 -34.06
N VAL A 3 -1.00 -30.48 -34.44
CA VAL A 3 -1.29 -29.17 -33.87
C VAL A 3 -1.73 -29.43 -32.43
N ASN A 4 -0.83 -29.15 -31.49
CA ASN A 4 -1.10 -29.23 -30.06
C ASN A 4 -2.10 -28.11 -29.73
N ARG A 5 -3.39 -28.43 -29.74
CA ARG A 5 -4.43 -27.62 -29.12
C ARG A 5 -4.27 -27.79 -27.62
N ILE A 6 -3.34 -27.04 -27.03
CA ILE A 6 -3.37 -26.77 -25.58
C ILE A 6 -4.68 -26.01 -25.39
N SER A 7 -5.67 -26.62 -24.74
CA SER A 7 -6.92 -25.93 -24.43
C SER A 7 -6.58 -24.70 -23.60
N GLU A 8 -7.17 -23.56 -23.98
CA GLU A 8 -7.26 -22.35 -23.16
C GLU A 8 -8.23 -22.60 -21.99
N GLU A 9 -8.09 -23.72 -21.28
CA GLU A 9 -8.88 -24.00 -20.08
C GLU A 9 -8.13 -23.42 -18.88
N VAL A 10 -8.73 -22.38 -18.29
CA VAL A 10 -8.29 -21.83 -17.01
C VAL A 10 -8.18 -22.98 -16.01
N SER A 11 -7.00 -23.16 -15.42
CA SER A 11 -6.80 -24.19 -14.39
C SER A 11 -7.15 -23.66 -12.99
N ALA A 12 -7.61 -24.56 -12.12
CA ALA A 12 -7.83 -24.23 -10.70
C ALA A 12 -6.55 -23.71 -10.02
N GLU A 13 -5.37 -24.16 -10.47
CA GLU A 13 -4.08 -23.71 -9.95
C GLU A 13 -3.81 -22.23 -10.26
N GLU A 14 -4.17 -21.77 -11.46
CA GLU A 14 -4.01 -20.37 -11.87
C GLU A 14 -4.96 -19.44 -11.10
N ILE A 15 -6.22 -19.85 -10.91
CA ILE A 15 -7.20 -19.11 -10.09
C ILE A 15 -6.70 -18.98 -8.65
N GLN A 16 -6.22 -20.08 -8.06
CA GLN A 16 -5.65 -20.07 -6.71
C GLN A 16 -4.41 -19.19 -6.62
N SER A 17 -3.58 -19.15 -7.66
CA SER A 17 -2.40 -18.27 -7.70
C SER A 17 -2.78 -16.80 -7.65
N ILE A 18 -3.77 -16.40 -8.45
CA ILE A 18 -4.26 -15.01 -8.46
C ILE A 18 -4.93 -14.65 -7.13
N ALA A 19 -5.70 -15.57 -6.54
CA ALA A 19 -6.30 -15.35 -5.22
C ALA A 19 -5.24 -15.08 -4.14
N ARG A 20 -4.12 -15.81 -4.16
CA ARG A 20 -2.99 -15.55 -3.25
C ARG A 20 -2.35 -14.18 -3.51
N GLU A 21 -2.16 -13.80 -4.77
CA GLU A 21 -1.61 -12.48 -5.12
C GLU A 21 -2.52 -11.35 -4.62
N LEU A 22 -3.84 -11.47 -4.78
CA LEU A 22 -4.82 -10.52 -4.24
C LEU A 22 -4.73 -10.39 -2.72
N GLN A 23 -4.59 -11.51 -2.01
CA GLN A 23 -4.45 -11.50 -0.56
C GLN A 23 -3.18 -10.77 -0.12
N ILE A 24 -2.05 -10.99 -0.81
CA ILE A 24 -0.78 -10.30 -0.53
C ILE A 24 -0.92 -8.79 -0.78
N LEU A 25 -1.52 -8.39 -1.90
CA LEU A 25 -1.72 -6.98 -2.23
C LEU A 25 -2.62 -6.26 -1.21
N ARG A 26 -3.70 -6.91 -0.75
CA ARG A 26 -4.57 -6.35 0.29
C ARG A 26 -3.82 -6.12 1.60
N ASN A 27 -2.96 -7.05 2.00
CA ASN A 27 -2.12 -6.87 3.18
C ASN A 27 -1.16 -5.69 3.01
N GLN A 28 -0.53 -5.52 1.84
CA GLN A 28 0.34 -4.38 1.55
C GLN A 28 -0.42 -3.05 1.58
N ILE A 29 -1.59 -2.99 0.95
CA ILE A 29 -2.49 -1.83 0.98
C ILE A 29 -2.83 -1.46 2.42
N GLN A 30 -3.21 -2.43 3.25
CA GLN A 30 -3.53 -2.19 4.65
C GLN A 30 -2.33 -1.62 5.42
N THR A 31 -1.13 -2.21 5.26
CA THR A 31 0.08 -1.73 5.93
C THR A 31 0.41 -0.30 5.53
N ILE A 32 0.42 0.02 4.24
CA ILE A 32 0.78 1.36 3.74
C ILE A 32 -0.29 2.40 4.10
N SER A 33 -1.58 2.02 4.04
CA SER A 33 -2.67 2.88 4.48
C SER A 33 -2.55 3.23 5.96
N SER A 34 -2.21 2.26 6.81
CA SER A 34 -2.00 2.51 8.24
C SER A 34 -0.82 3.46 8.46
N GLN A 35 0.31 3.22 7.78
CA GLN A 35 1.48 4.10 7.86
C GLN A 35 1.15 5.53 7.42
N SER A 36 0.49 5.72 6.27
CA SER A 36 0.09 7.06 5.80
C SER A 36 -0.85 7.77 6.79
N SER A 37 -1.76 7.03 7.43
CA SER A 37 -2.62 7.56 8.49
C SER A 37 -1.81 8.02 9.70
N GLU A 38 -0.85 7.23 10.17
CA GLU A 38 0.05 7.57 11.27
C GLU A 38 0.88 8.83 11.00
N TYR A 39 1.41 8.98 9.77
CA TYR A 39 2.06 10.22 9.35
C TYR A 39 1.09 11.40 9.39
N GLY A 40 -0.15 11.22 8.94
CA GLY A 40 -1.20 12.24 9.01
C GLY A 40 -1.47 12.72 10.44
N ILE A 41 -1.63 11.79 11.37
CA ILE A 41 -1.83 12.08 12.80
C ILE A 41 -0.61 12.82 13.37
N THR A 42 0.60 12.40 13.00
CA THR A 42 1.86 13.00 13.47
C THR A 42 2.01 14.45 13.00
N VAL A 43 1.71 14.71 11.71
CA VAL A 43 1.72 16.07 11.14
C VAL A 43 0.69 16.96 11.84
N GLU A 44 -0.53 16.45 12.06
CA GLU A 44 -1.57 17.18 12.77
C GLU A 44 -1.15 17.52 14.20
N ALA A 45 -0.58 16.56 14.92
CA ALA A 45 -0.08 16.77 16.29
C ALA A 45 1.06 17.81 16.32
N LEU A 46 1.99 17.76 15.37
CA LEU A 46 3.09 18.72 15.26
C LEU A 46 2.57 20.14 15.02
N SER A 47 1.61 20.30 14.09
CA SER A 47 1.02 21.61 13.75
C SER A 47 0.24 22.26 14.90
N LYS A 48 -0.25 21.46 15.84
CA LYS A 48 -1.03 21.90 17.01
C LYS A 48 -0.20 22.04 18.27
N GLN A 49 1.07 21.64 18.24
CA GLN A 49 1.93 21.67 19.41
C GLN A 49 2.23 23.11 19.83
N ASP A 50 2.25 23.34 21.14
CA ASP A 50 2.66 24.62 21.72
C ASP A 50 4.07 25.02 21.21
N PRO A 51 4.23 26.20 20.57
CA PRO A 51 5.52 26.68 20.09
C PRO A 51 6.58 26.75 21.19
N GLU A 52 6.19 27.06 22.43
CA GLU A 52 7.10 27.20 23.57
C GLU A 52 7.58 25.84 24.12
N ARG A 53 7.00 24.72 23.69
CA ARG A 53 7.34 23.38 24.18
C ARG A 53 8.16 22.60 23.16
N PRO A 54 9.36 22.09 23.51
CA PRO A 54 10.23 21.43 22.56
C PRO A 54 9.60 20.18 21.95
N VAL A 55 9.95 19.91 20.69
CA VAL A 55 9.60 18.69 19.96
C VAL A 55 10.87 17.86 19.80
N PHE A 56 10.74 16.55 19.97
CA PHE A 56 11.85 15.62 19.82
C PHE A 56 11.52 14.57 18.76
N ARG A 57 12.49 14.22 17.92
CA ARG A 57 12.41 13.08 17.01
C ARG A 57 13.18 11.90 17.58
N SER A 58 12.66 10.70 17.38
CA SER A 58 13.35 9.46 17.74
C SER A 58 14.44 9.14 16.73
N LEU A 59 15.64 8.81 17.21
CA LEU A 59 16.73 8.26 16.42
C LEU A 59 17.34 7.08 17.19
N GLY A 60 16.97 5.86 16.82
CA GLY A 60 17.40 4.67 17.55
C GLY A 60 16.89 4.66 19.00
N ASN A 61 17.81 4.73 19.96
CA ASN A 61 17.51 4.76 21.39
C ASN A 61 17.62 6.16 22.02
N ILE A 62 17.79 7.22 21.21
CA ILE A 62 17.88 8.60 21.68
C ILE A 62 16.75 9.46 21.11
N LEU A 63 16.43 10.54 21.82
CA LEU A 63 15.56 11.62 21.37
C LEU A 63 16.42 12.84 21.06
N LEU A 64 16.26 13.39 19.86
CA LEU A 64 16.95 14.60 19.42
C LEU A 64 15.94 15.73 19.31
N GLU A 65 16.25 16.86 19.95
CA GLU A 65 15.43 18.06 19.85
C GLU A 65 15.42 18.58 18.41
N VAL A 66 14.25 18.98 17.95
CA VAL A 66 14.02 19.48 16.60
C VAL A 66 14.05 21.00 16.66
N SER A 67 15.13 21.58 16.14
CA SER A 67 15.32 23.03 16.07
C SER A 67 14.45 23.70 15.01
N ASP A 68 14.18 23.00 13.90
CA ASP A 68 13.34 23.48 12.80
C ASP A 68 12.11 22.59 12.64
N ARG A 69 10.98 23.06 13.20
CA ARG A 69 9.71 22.32 13.16
C ARG A 69 9.04 22.38 11.80
N ASP A 70 9.23 23.46 11.05
CA ASP A 70 8.62 23.63 9.73
C ASP A 70 9.29 22.67 8.73
N SER A 71 10.61 22.53 8.80
CA SER A 71 11.34 21.52 8.02
C SER A 71 10.88 20.10 8.37
N LEU A 72 10.74 19.78 9.66
CA LEU A 72 10.22 18.47 10.08
C LEU A 72 8.80 18.23 9.56
N GLU A 73 7.92 19.22 9.64
CA GLU A 73 6.56 19.10 9.14
C GLU A 73 6.52 18.86 7.63
N SER A 74 7.39 19.55 6.86
CA SER A 74 7.54 19.33 5.42
C SER A 74 8.03 17.92 5.12
N GLU A 75 9.09 17.45 5.79
CA GLU A 75 9.62 16.09 5.65
C GLU A 75 8.53 15.02 5.89
N LEU A 76 7.73 15.19 6.95
CA LEU A 76 6.65 14.26 7.28
C LEU A 76 5.52 14.28 6.24
N LYS A 77 5.20 15.46 5.68
CA LYS A 77 4.20 15.60 4.61
C LYS A 77 4.66 14.95 3.32
N GLU A 78 5.91 15.18 2.92
CA GLU A 78 6.51 14.56 1.73
C GLU A 78 6.57 13.03 1.86
N ALA A 79 6.98 12.52 3.02
CA ALA A 79 6.96 11.08 3.30
C ALA A 79 5.53 10.50 3.19
N LYS A 80 4.54 11.20 3.75
CA LYS A 80 3.12 10.81 3.62
C LYS A 80 2.64 10.82 2.17
N GLU A 81 3.02 11.82 1.40
CA GLU A 81 2.64 11.94 -0.01
C GLU A 81 3.23 10.78 -0.83
N ALA A 82 4.52 10.45 -0.65
CA ALA A 82 5.14 9.30 -1.28
C ALA A 82 4.44 7.98 -0.93
N LEU A 83 3.99 7.81 0.33
CA LEU A 83 3.18 6.66 0.74
C LEU A 83 1.82 6.63 0.04
N ASN A 84 1.15 7.78 -0.11
CA ASN A 84 -0.13 7.87 -0.81
C ASN A 84 -0.01 7.58 -2.31
N GLU A 85 1.04 8.06 -2.97
CA GLU A 85 1.33 7.71 -4.36
C GLU A 85 1.60 6.22 -4.52
N HIS A 86 2.32 5.62 -3.58
CA HIS A 86 2.54 4.18 -3.58
C HIS A 86 1.24 3.40 -3.35
N LEU A 87 0.41 3.86 -2.40
CA LEU A 87 -0.90 3.28 -2.12
C LEU A 87 -1.81 3.31 -3.35
N GLY A 88 -1.86 4.43 -4.07
CA GLY A 88 -2.62 4.56 -5.31
C GLY A 88 -2.24 3.50 -6.35
N ARG A 89 -0.93 3.33 -6.59
CA ARG A 89 -0.43 2.28 -7.49
C ARG A 89 -0.81 0.86 -7.06
N LEU A 90 -0.86 0.60 -5.75
CA LEU A 90 -1.27 -0.71 -5.23
C LEU A 90 -2.77 -0.95 -5.39
N VAL A 91 -3.59 0.08 -5.18
CA VAL A 91 -5.04 0.01 -5.39
C VAL A 91 -5.35 -0.25 -6.86
N GLU A 92 -4.74 0.50 -7.78
CA GLU A 92 -4.89 0.26 -9.22
C GLU A 92 -4.50 -1.17 -9.62
N ARG A 93 -3.40 -1.69 -9.05
CA ARG A 93 -2.96 -3.07 -9.26
C ARG A 93 -3.96 -4.09 -8.68
N GLU A 94 -4.50 -3.86 -7.49
CA GLU A 94 -5.51 -4.74 -6.87
C GLU A 94 -6.76 -4.82 -7.75
N GLU A 95 -7.24 -3.68 -8.25
CA GLU A 95 -8.40 -3.64 -9.14
C GLU A 95 -8.16 -4.40 -10.45
N SER A 96 -6.98 -4.24 -11.06
CA SER A 96 -6.62 -4.96 -12.29
C SER A 96 -6.58 -6.47 -12.07
N ILE A 97 -6.01 -6.93 -10.95
CA ILE A 97 -5.90 -8.36 -10.65
C ILE A 97 -7.24 -8.94 -10.23
N ARG A 98 -8.08 -8.15 -9.55
CA ARG A 98 -9.44 -8.54 -9.17
C ARG A 98 -10.30 -8.80 -10.39
N LYS A 99 -10.26 -7.92 -11.40
CA LYS A 99 -10.95 -8.14 -12.68
C LYS A 99 -10.48 -9.42 -13.37
N LYS A 100 -9.16 -9.64 -13.42
CA LYS A 100 -8.59 -10.86 -14.01
C LYS A 100 -9.04 -12.12 -13.26
N TYR A 101 -9.11 -12.06 -11.92
CA TYR A 101 -9.63 -13.14 -11.10
C TYR A 101 -11.10 -13.45 -11.43
N GLU A 102 -11.94 -12.42 -11.52
CA GLU A 102 -13.36 -12.54 -11.85
C GLU A 102 -13.57 -13.18 -13.23
N GLU A 103 -12.86 -12.69 -14.26
CA GLU A 103 -12.89 -13.25 -15.61
C GLU A 103 -12.49 -14.74 -15.65
N MET A 104 -11.45 -15.11 -14.90
CA MET A 104 -10.96 -16.48 -14.84
C MET A 104 -11.90 -17.40 -14.06
N ALA A 105 -12.50 -16.92 -12.98
CA ALA A 105 -13.52 -17.66 -12.23
C ALA A 105 -14.76 -17.92 -13.11
N GLU A 106 -15.26 -16.91 -13.81
CA GLU A 106 -16.39 -17.07 -14.73
C GLU A 106 -16.09 -18.01 -15.91
N SER A 107 -14.85 -18.00 -16.42
CA SER A 107 -14.44 -18.93 -17.47
C SER A 107 -14.39 -20.37 -16.97
N PHE A 108 -13.93 -20.57 -15.74
CA PHE A 108 -13.85 -21.89 -15.10
C PHE A 108 -15.22 -22.47 -14.75
N GLU A 109 -16.17 -21.64 -14.29
CA GLU A 109 -17.54 -22.07 -14.01
C GLU A 109 -18.34 -22.43 -15.27
N ARG A 110 -17.94 -21.88 -16.43
CA ARG A 110 -18.56 -22.15 -17.74
C ARG A 110 -17.94 -23.33 -18.49
N ALA A 111 -16.77 -23.80 -18.07
CA ALA A 111 -16.08 -24.96 -18.63
C ALA A 111 -16.67 -26.28 -18.07
#